data_AF-T1FC48-F1
#
_entry.id   AF-T1FC48-F1
#
_cell.length_a   1.000
_cell.length_b   1.000
_cell.length_c   1.000
_cell.angle_alpha   90.00
_cell.angle_beta   90.00
_cell.angle_gamma   90.00
#
_symmetry.space_group_name_H-M   'P 1'
#
loop_
_entity.id
_entity.type
_entity.pdbx_description
1 polymer ?
#
loop_
_entity_poly.entity_id
_entity_poly.type
_entity_poly.pdbx_seq_one_letter_code
_entity_poly.pdbx_strand_id
1 'polypeptide(L)'
;MLKKNVLYARSKKLEMNFKHYSYVWFCLLLLAIFPYTLQIQQFQLFKRAYSYLAGSHKTEVCFDETMDILIRIAACSIKKCILKCLDLTGMNLRGINYRTSVGSCLCVPKMNLLYNVTTDLTGGCLAYVTYDCPSEFDYIVENNRCYNYQVQQNTWIVSRDICNALLNSHLLIIDDSNEHHVLSSYLYNKNFLMVWTAGFRSYINRTSFFIWQPYPGKESPISYYSWWNDGANLVNLNMNCIVFVIEINRMENNYCGSSFSVLCEIDVIAEDLFTFEPDSCLSTARHLNHYTIVLPNTSQFGYNGLRHILLVNSEI
;
A
#
# COMPACT_ATOMS: atom_id res chain seq x y z
N MET A 1 -75.52 -3.77 -18.41
CA MET A 1 -74.38 -3.29 -17.58
C MET A 1 -73.43 -4.39 -17.12
N LEU A 2 -73.87 -5.61 -16.75
CA LEU A 2 -72.98 -6.63 -16.17
C LEU A 2 -71.77 -7.08 -17.03
N LYS A 3 -71.88 -7.14 -18.36
CA LYS A 3 -70.75 -7.57 -19.23
C LYS A 3 -69.56 -6.58 -19.23
N LYS A 4 -69.77 -5.29 -18.98
CA LYS A 4 -68.67 -4.29 -18.91
C LYS A 4 -67.80 -4.47 -17.66
N ASN A 5 -68.38 -4.85 -16.53
CA ASN A 5 -67.65 -4.98 -15.27
C ASN A 5 -66.70 -6.20 -15.25
N VAL A 6 -67.05 -7.29 -15.92
CA VAL A 6 -66.21 -8.50 -16.01
C VAL A 6 -64.97 -8.27 -16.88
N LEU A 7 -65.11 -7.53 -17.99
CA LEU A 7 -63.99 -7.19 -18.87
C LEU A 7 -63.01 -6.22 -18.18
N TYR A 8 -63.52 -5.26 -17.42
CA TYR A 8 -62.70 -4.33 -16.64
C TYR A 8 -61.87 -5.04 -15.55
N ALA A 9 -62.46 -6.00 -14.83
CA ALA A 9 -61.76 -6.77 -13.81
C ALA A 9 -60.66 -7.69 -14.39
N ARG A 10 -60.89 -8.31 -15.56
CA ARG A 10 -59.85 -9.11 -16.26
C ARG A 10 -58.71 -8.24 -16.76
N SER A 11 -58.99 -7.06 -17.30
CA SER A 11 -57.98 -6.09 -17.73
C SER A 11 -57.08 -5.65 -16.57
N LYS A 12 -57.66 -5.26 -15.42
CA LYS A 12 -56.88 -4.89 -14.23
C LYS A 12 -56.02 -6.02 -13.67
N LYS A 13 -56.49 -7.27 -13.73
CA LYS A 13 -55.71 -8.44 -13.28
C LYS A 13 -54.51 -8.73 -14.20
N LEU A 14 -54.68 -8.57 -15.51
CA LEU A 14 -53.59 -8.68 -16.49
C LEU A 14 -52.55 -7.56 -16.32
N GLU A 15 -52.99 -6.31 -16.06
CA GLU A 15 -52.07 -5.20 -15.76
C GLU A 15 -51.26 -5.41 -14.47
N MET A 16 -51.88 -5.92 -13.40
CA MET A 16 -51.16 -6.22 -12.15
C MET A 16 -50.10 -7.32 -12.35
N ASN A 17 -50.43 -8.37 -13.10
CA ASN A 17 -49.47 -9.42 -13.40
C ASN A 17 -48.31 -8.90 -14.25
N PHE A 18 -48.58 -8.06 -15.26
CA PHE A 18 -47.52 -7.49 -16.11
C PHE A 18 -46.56 -6.60 -15.30
N LYS A 19 -47.08 -5.78 -14.39
CA LYS A 19 -46.24 -4.98 -13.47
C LYS A 19 -45.36 -5.86 -12.59
N HIS A 20 -45.92 -6.93 -12.02
CA HIS A 20 -45.16 -7.84 -11.15
C HIS A 20 -44.04 -8.57 -11.92
N TYR A 21 -44.32 -9.10 -13.11
CA TYR A 21 -43.29 -9.72 -13.96
C TYR A 21 -42.22 -8.73 -14.40
N SER A 22 -42.60 -7.47 -14.69
CA SER A 22 -41.64 -6.41 -15.03
C SER A 22 -40.70 -6.09 -13.87
N TYR A 23 -41.19 -6.02 -12.63
CA TYR A 23 -40.34 -5.78 -11.47
C TYR A 23 -39.39 -6.95 -11.20
N VAL A 24 -39.87 -8.19 -11.30
CA VAL A 24 -39.01 -9.38 -11.11
C VAL A 24 -37.91 -9.43 -12.16
N TRP A 25 -38.23 -9.21 -13.43
CA TRP A 25 -37.23 -9.15 -14.50
C TRP A 25 -36.23 -8.01 -14.30
N PHE A 26 -36.69 -6.83 -13.88
CA PHE A 26 -35.80 -5.71 -13.61
C PHE A 26 -34.87 -5.98 -12.44
N CYS A 27 -35.35 -6.58 -11.35
CA CYS A 27 -34.51 -6.99 -10.22
C CYS A 27 -33.47 -8.05 -10.63
N LEU A 28 -33.88 -9.08 -11.41
CA LEU A 28 -32.95 -10.09 -11.92
C LEU A 28 -31.90 -9.48 -12.87
N LEU A 29 -32.29 -8.52 -13.70
CA LEU A 29 -31.37 -7.78 -14.56
C LEU A 29 -30.39 -6.95 -13.73
N LEU A 30 -30.85 -6.22 -12.71
CA LEU A 30 -29.97 -5.45 -11.83
C LEU A 30 -29.00 -6.35 -11.06
N LEU A 31 -29.48 -7.47 -10.53
CA LEU A 31 -28.63 -8.48 -9.86
C LEU A 31 -27.62 -9.09 -10.82
N ALA A 32 -27.95 -9.23 -12.10
CA ALA A 32 -27.02 -9.70 -13.11
C ALA A 32 -25.99 -8.61 -13.48
N ILE A 33 -26.37 -7.33 -13.56
CA ILE A 33 -25.49 -6.22 -14.00
C ILE A 33 -24.52 -5.78 -12.90
N PHE A 34 -24.98 -5.70 -11.66
CA PHE A 34 -24.20 -5.17 -10.52
C PHE A 34 -22.81 -5.81 -10.32
N PRO A 35 -22.64 -7.16 -10.38
CA PRO A 35 -21.32 -7.76 -10.22
C PRO A 35 -20.37 -7.41 -11.37
N TYR A 36 -20.87 -7.20 -12.59
CA TYR A 36 -20.02 -6.80 -13.73
C TYR A 36 -19.51 -5.36 -13.58
N THR A 37 -20.34 -4.45 -13.09
CA THR A 37 -19.92 -3.04 -12.88
C THR A 37 -18.86 -2.93 -11.79
N LEU A 38 -19.02 -3.67 -10.69
CA LEU A 38 -18.02 -3.71 -9.60
C LEU A 38 -16.67 -4.24 -10.10
N GLN A 39 -16.70 -5.29 -10.92
CA GLN A 39 -15.50 -5.90 -11.48
C GLN A 39 -14.73 -4.97 -12.44
N ILE A 40 -15.44 -4.14 -13.21
CA ILE A 40 -14.82 -3.16 -14.11
C ILE A 40 -14.13 -2.05 -13.31
N GLN A 41 -14.77 -1.59 -12.23
CA GLN A 41 -14.22 -0.54 -11.38
C GLN A 41 -12.90 -0.96 -10.72
N GLN A 42 -12.81 -2.20 -10.22
CA GLN A 42 -11.58 -2.72 -9.62
C GLN A 42 -10.39 -2.72 -10.59
N PHE A 43 -10.62 -3.00 -11.87
CA PHE A 43 -9.54 -3.01 -12.87
C PHE A 43 -8.94 -1.62 -13.10
N GLN A 44 -9.76 -0.55 -13.02
CA GLN A 44 -9.30 0.82 -13.24
C GLN A 44 -8.36 1.33 -12.15
N LEU A 45 -8.33 0.66 -10.99
CA LEU A 45 -7.42 0.99 -9.89
C LEU A 45 -5.98 0.51 -10.13
N PHE A 46 -5.79 -0.50 -11.00
CA PHE A 46 -4.47 -1.03 -11.28
C PHE A 46 -3.75 -0.16 -12.31
N LYS A 47 -2.62 0.41 -11.90
CA LYS A 47 -1.74 1.24 -12.74
C LYS A 47 -0.48 0.45 -13.07
N ARG A 48 0.15 0.76 -14.21
CA ARG A 48 1.43 0.16 -14.61
C ARG A 48 2.48 0.44 -13.53
N ALA A 49 3.24 -0.58 -13.13
CA ALA A 49 4.29 -0.44 -12.14
C ALA A 49 5.53 0.24 -12.73
N TYR A 50 6.05 1.24 -12.02
CA TYR A 50 7.30 1.91 -12.35
C TYR A 50 8.18 1.97 -11.10
N SER A 51 9.49 1.92 -11.31
CA SER A 51 10.49 2.16 -10.28
C SER A 51 11.27 3.43 -10.59
N TYR A 52 11.58 4.17 -9.53
CA TYR A 52 12.52 5.29 -9.55
C TYR A 52 13.92 4.88 -9.05
N LEU A 53 14.08 3.62 -8.62
CA LEU A 53 15.32 3.07 -8.05
C LEU A 53 16.08 2.19 -9.05
N ALA A 54 15.36 1.47 -9.90
CA ALA A 54 15.93 0.50 -10.84
C ALA A 54 16.59 1.14 -12.08
N GLY A 55 16.62 2.47 -12.16
CA GLY A 55 17.26 3.25 -13.22
C GLY A 55 17.36 4.74 -12.87
N SER A 56 17.94 5.55 -13.76
CA SER A 56 18.09 7.00 -13.56
C SER A 56 16.77 7.78 -13.71
N HIS A 57 15.75 7.14 -14.27
CA HIS A 57 14.44 7.72 -14.55
C HIS A 57 13.34 6.72 -14.18
N LYS A 58 12.09 7.20 -14.20
CA LYS A 58 10.90 6.38 -14.04
C LYS A 58 10.90 5.26 -15.09
N THR A 59 11.18 4.03 -14.65
CA THR A 59 11.39 2.87 -15.51
C THR A 59 10.30 1.83 -15.29
N GLU A 60 9.80 1.22 -16.36
CA GLU A 60 8.88 0.08 -16.22
C GLU A 60 9.58 -1.10 -15.56
N VAL A 61 8.91 -1.73 -14.61
CA VAL A 61 9.47 -2.86 -13.87
C VAL A 61 8.48 -4.01 -13.76
N CYS A 62 9.00 -5.16 -13.34
CA CYS A 62 8.25 -6.26 -12.78
C CYS A 62 8.73 -6.57 -11.36
N PHE A 63 7.88 -7.18 -10.54
CA PHE A 63 8.34 -7.76 -9.27
C PHE A 63 9.31 -8.91 -9.54
N ASP A 64 10.35 -9.04 -8.73
CA ASP A 64 11.33 -10.12 -8.87
C ASP A 64 10.66 -11.47 -8.59
N GLU A 65 10.70 -12.38 -9.57
CA GLU A 65 10.02 -13.68 -9.47
C GLU A 65 10.66 -14.65 -8.48
N THR A 66 11.83 -14.30 -7.94
CA THR A 66 12.52 -15.07 -6.90
C THR A 66 12.00 -14.76 -5.48
N MET A 67 11.10 -13.79 -5.33
CA MET A 67 10.48 -13.50 -4.03
C MET A 67 9.59 -14.67 -3.56
N ASP A 68 9.82 -15.14 -2.34
CA ASP A 68 9.10 -16.28 -1.74
C ASP A 68 7.60 -16.02 -1.50
N ILE A 69 7.18 -14.76 -1.50
CA ILE A 69 5.82 -14.33 -1.17
C ILE A 69 4.85 -14.42 -2.35
N LEU A 70 5.33 -14.80 -3.53
CA LEU A 70 4.57 -14.72 -4.77
C LEU A 70 3.67 -15.94 -4.98
N ILE A 71 2.43 -15.70 -5.42
CA ILE A 71 1.50 -16.77 -5.79
C ILE A 71 1.45 -16.87 -7.31
N ARG A 72 1.86 -18.02 -7.87
CA ARG A 72 1.89 -18.24 -9.32
C ARG A 72 0.63 -18.95 -9.81
N ILE A 73 0.01 -18.39 -10.85
CA ILE A 73 -1.20 -18.95 -11.48
C ILE A 73 -1.18 -18.79 -13.00
N ALA A 74 -1.97 -19.61 -13.70
CA ALA A 74 -2.21 -19.43 -15.13
C ALA A 74 -3.33 -18.42 -15.38
N ALA A 75 -3.11 -17.49 -16.31
CA ALA A 75 -4.11 -16.51 -16.74
C ALA A 75 -3.92 -16.20 -18.23
N CYS A 76 -5.00 -16.20 -19.01
CA CYS A 76 -4.94 -15.90 -20.45
C CYS A 76 -5.03 -14.40 -20.77
N SER A 77 -5.19 -13.54 -19.76
CA SER A 77 -5.22 -12.09 -19.93
C SER A 77 -4.88 -11.38 -18.62
N ILE A 78 -4.45 -10.11 -18.72
CA ILE A 78 -4.16 -9.24 -17.57
C ILE A 78 -5.41 -9.11 -16.67
N LYS A 79 -6.58 -8.87 -17.26
CA LYS A 79 -7.86 -8.78 -16.51
C LYS A 79 -8.11 -10.07 -15.70
N LYS A 80 -7.92 -11.24 -16.30
CA LYS A 80 -8.11 -12.52 -15.60
C LYS A 80 -7.04 -12.77 -14.53
N CYS A 81 -5.81 -12.29 -14.76
CA CYS A 81 -4.72 -12.33 -13.78
C CYS A 81 -5.10 -11.53 -12.52
N ILE A 82 -5.49 -10.26 -12.67
CA ILE A 82 -5.92 -9.40 -11.56
C ILE A 82 -7.06 -10.04 -10.77
N LEU A 83 -8.12 -10.48 -11.44
CA LEU A 83 -9.30 -11.04 -10.77
C LEU A 83 -9.00 -12.29 -9.96
N LYS A 84 -8.20 -13.21 -10.52
CA LYS A 84 -7.79 -14.40 -9.77
C LYS A 84 -6.87 -14.05 -8.61
N CYS A 85 -5.99 -13.07 -8.76
CA CYS A 85 -5.12 -12.64 -7.69
C CYS A 85 -5.87 -11.96 -6.54
N LEU A 86 -6.89 -11.14 -6.85
CA LEU A 86 -7.75 -10.53 -5.84
C LEU A 86 -8.51 -11.60 -5.04
N ASP A 87 -9.07 -12.60 -5.73
CA ASP A 87 -9.74 -13.75 -5.11
C ASP A 87 -8.78 -14.55 -4.20
N LEU A 88 -7.61 -14.94 -4.71
CA LEU A 88 -6.63 -15.75 -3.97
C LEU A 88 -6.00 -15.04 -2.77
N THR A 89 -5.91 -13.71 -2.81
CA THR A 89 -5.34 -12.91 -1.72
C THR A 89 -6.38 -12.34 -0.77
N GLY A 90 -7.68 -12.63 -0.99
CA GLY A 90 -8.76 -12.05 -0.18
C GLY A 90 -8.74 -10.53 -0.21
N MET A 91 -8.57 -9.93 -1.40
CA MET A 91 -8.40 -8.49 -1.62
C MET A 91 -7.10 -7.89 -1.06
N ASN A 92 -6.23 -8.68 -0.43
CA ASN A 92 -4.93 -8.23 0.07
C ASN A 92 -3.84 -8.25 -1.03
N LEU A 93 -4.10 -7.58 -2.15
CA LEU A 93 -3.20 -7.58 -3.32
C LEU A 93 -2.45 -6.26 -3.45
N ARG A 94 -1.10 -6.31 -3.45
CA ARG A 94 -0.23 -5.17 -3.78
C ARG A 94 -0.20 -4.92 -5.28
N GLY A 95 0.00 -5.99 -6.03
CA GLY A 95 0.18 -5.93 -7.47
C GLY A 95 0.20 -7.30 -8.11
N ILE A 96 0.48 -7.32 -9.41
CA ILE A 96 0.64 -8.53 -10.20
C ILE A 96 1.84 -8.40 -11.14
N ASN A 97 2.40 -9.53 -11.59
CA ASN A 97 3.11 -9.61 -12.87
C ASN A 97 2.30 -10.47 -13.83
N TYR A 98 2.10 -10.01 -15.07
CA TYR A 98 1.52 -10.81 -16.15
C TYR A 98 2.54 -11.02 -17.26
N ARG A 99 2.88 -12.28 -17.58
CA ARG A 99 3.75 -12.62 -18.72
C ARG A 99 2.91 -12.98 -19.93
N THR A 100 2.98 -12.13 -20.94
CA THR A 100 2.24 -12.30 -22.20
C THR A 100 2.68 -13.53 -22.99
N SER A 101 3.96 -13.88 -22.98
CA SER A 101 4.51 -14.99 -23.79
C SER A 101 3.97 -16.37 -23.41
N VAL A 102 3.68 -16.58 -22.11
CA VAL A 102 3.29 -17.89 -21.56
C VAL A 102 1.91 -17.87 -20.90
N GLY A 103 1.24 -16.71 -20.83
CA GLY A 103 -0.03 -16.59 -20.12
C GLY A 103 0.09 -16.96 -18.63
N SER A 104 1.16 -16.52 -17.98
CA SER A 104 1.38 -16.73 -16.55
C SER A 104 1.17 -15.44 -15.78
N CYS A 105 0.73 -15.59 -14.54
CA CYS A 105 0.43 -14.51 -13.63
C CYS A 105 1.07 -14.77 -12.28
N LEU A 106 1.66 -13.74 -11.68
CA LEU A 106 2.15 -13.73 -10.32
C LEU A 106 1.33 -12.72 -9.52
N CYS A 107 0.79 -13.15 -8.39
CA CYS A 107 0.11 -12.29 -7.45
C CYS A 107 1.10 -11.86 -6.37
N VAL A 108 1.16 -10.56 -6.13
CA VAL A 108 2.02 -9.96 -5.10
C VAL A 108 1.12 -9.48 -3.97
N PRO A 109 1.04 -10.21 -2.84
CA PRO A 109 0.21 -9.80 -1.70
C PRO A 109 0.75 -8.53 -1.03
N LYS A 110 -0.09 -7.78 -0.30
CA LYS A 110 0.41 -6.69 0.55
C LYS A 110 1.01 -7.28 1.83
N MET A 111 2.24 -6.89 2.10
CA MET A 111 3.07 -7.22 3.26
C MET A 111 3.92 -6.01 3.66
N ASN A 112 4.34 -5.97 4.93
CA ASN A 112 5.25 -4.96 5.46
C ASN A 112 6.72 -5.36 5.21
N LEU A 113 7.15 -5.34 3.95
CA LEU A 113 8.50 -5.67 3.51
C LEU A 113 8.88 -4.86 2.26
N LEU A 114 10.17 -4.87 1.94
CA LEU A 114 10.71 -4.30 0.72
C LEU A 114 10.43 -5.23 -0.49
N TYR A 115 9.78 -4.71 -1.52
CA TYR A 115 9.53 -5.46 -2.75
C TYR A 115 10.71 -5.31 -3.71
N ASN A 116 11.34 -6.42 -4.05
CA ASN A 116 12.35 -6.45 -5.10
C ASN A 116 11.66 -6.32 -6.46
N VAL A 117 12.24 -5.48 -7.31
CA VAL A 117 11.78 -5.26 -8.67
C VAL A 117 12.92 -5.42 -9.67
N THR A 118 12.59 -5.77 -10.90
CA THR A 118 13.53 -5.99 -11.99
C THR A 118 13.12 -5.20 -13.23
N THR A 119 14.11 -4.70 -13.96
CA THR A 119 13.96 -4.11 -15.30
C THR A 119 14.05 -5.16 -16.41
N ASP A 120 14.27 -6.43 -16.06
CA ASP A 120 14.16 -7.53 -17.00
C ASP A 120 12.69 -7.80 -17.36
N LEU A 121 12.26 -7.23 -18.49
CA LEU A 121 10.92 -7.39 -19.03
C LEU A 121 10.79 -8.60 -19.97
N THR A 122 11.75 -9.53 -19.94
CA THR A 122 11.77 -10.73 -20.80
C THR A 122 10.48 -11.54 -20.69
N GLY A 123 10.01 -12.08 -21.82
CA GLY A 123 8.73 -12.77 -21.91
C GLY A 123 7.52 -11.82 -21.91
N GLY A 124 7.75 -10.52 -22.13
CA GLY A 124 6.73 -9.49 -22.15
C GLY A 124 6.06 -9.36 -20.78
N CYS A 125 6.88 -9.17 -19.74
CA CYS A 125 6.43 -9.03 -18.37
C CYS A 125 5.75 -7.66 -18.16
N LEU A 126 4.50 -7.72 -17.70
CA LEU A 126 3.67 -6.56 -17.40
C LEU A 126 3.22 -6.58 -15.94
N ALA A 127 3.91 -5.87 -15.07
CA ALA A 127 3.43 -5.56 -13.72
C ALA A 127 2.45 -4.40 -13.60
N TYR A 128 1.51 -4.57 -12.69
CA TYR A 128 0.51 -3.59 -12.29
C TYR A 128 0.39 -3.55 -10.77
N VAL A 129 0.11 -2.37 -10.22
CA VAL A 129 0.02 -2.10 -8.78
C VAL A 129 -1.21 -1.26 -8.49
N THR A 130 -1.71 -1.36 -7.26
CA THR A 130 -2.74 -0.45 -6.74
C THR A 130 -2.11 0.53 -5.77
N TYR A 131 -2.43 1.81 -5.95
CA TYR A 131 -1.99 2.87 -5.05
C TYR A 131 -2.89 4.11 -5.18
N ASP A 132 -3.06 4.81 -4.05
CA ASP A 132 -3.88 6.02 -3.94
C ASP A 132 -3.06 7.31 -3.86
N CYS A 133 -1.78 7.26 -4.24
CA CYS A 133 -0.96 8.45 -4.43
C CYS A 133 -1.63 9.43 -5.41
N PRO A 134 -1.81 10.71 -5.01
CA PRO A 134 -2.22 11.79 -5.89
C PRO A 134 -1.25 11.94 -7.07
N SER A 135 -1.70 12.57 -8.16
CA SER A 135 -0.91 12.75 -9.38
C SER A 135 0.41 13.49 -9.17
N GLU A 136 0.47 14.35 -8.16
CA GLU A 136 1.64 15.16 -7.82
C GLU A 136 2.65 14.40 -6.94
N PHE A 137 2.34 13.18 -6.50
CA PHE A 137 3.22 12.33 -5.70
C PHE A 137 3.81 11.21 -6.55
N ASP A 138 5.11 10.99 -6.41
CA ASP A 138 5.80 9.81 -6.92
C ASP A 138 5.44 8.60 -6.04
N TYR A 139 4.83 7.58 -6.63
CA TYR A 139 4.63 6.29 -5.98
C TYR A 139 5.91 5.46 -6.10
N ILE A 140 6.43 4.99 -4.96
CA ILE A 140 7.60 4.11 -4.89
C ILE A 140 7.12 2.69 -4.64
N VAL A 141 7.27 1.84 -5.64
CA VAL A 141 6.72 0.48 -5.64
C VAL A 141 7.39 -0.44 -4.62
N GLU A 142 8.66 -0.19 -4.33
CA GLU A 142 9.49 -1.03 -3.46
C GLU A 142 9.08 -0.94 -1.99
N ASN A 143 8.62 0.21 -1.50
CA ASN A 143 8.12 0.37 -0.12
C ASN A 143 6.64 0.78 -0.02
N ASN A 144 5.95 0.94 -1.15
CA ASN A 144 4.56 1.40 -1.19
C ASN A 144 4.33 2.71 -0.43
N ARG A 145 5.12 3.73 -0.76
CA ARG A 145 4.95 5.08 -0.24
C ARG A 145 4.74 6.05 -1.37
N CYS A 146 4.14 7.19 -1.05
CA CYS A 146 3.93 8.31 -1.94
C CYS A 146 4.79 9.46 -1.45
N TYR A 147 5.68 9.97 -2.30
CA TYR A 147 6.51 11.11 -1.93
C TYR A 147 6.32 12.27 -2.91
N ASN A 148 6.31 13.48 -2.37
CA ASN A 148 6.31 14.70 -3.16
C ASN A 148 7.50 15.56 -2.74
N TYR A 149 8.40 15.75 -3.69
CA TYR A 149 9.59 16.55 -3.45
C TYR A 149 9.35 18.03 -3.76
N GLN A 150 9.74 18.88 -2.81
CA GLN A 150 9.67 20.34 -2.95
C GLN A 150 11.09 20.90 -3.13
N VAL A 151 11.37 21.39 -4.33
CA VAL A 151 12.69 21.90 -4.74
C VAL A 151 13.09 23.15 -3.94
N GLN A 152 12.11 23.98 -3.57
CA GLN A 152 12.36 25.23 -2.89
C GLN A 152 12.95 24.99 -1.50
N GLN A 153 14.10 25.61 -1.25
CA GLN A 153 14.75 25.55 0.05
C GLN A 153 14.07 26.50 1.02
N ASN A 154 13.63 25.97 2.15
CA ASN A 154 12.87 26.68 3.17
C ASN A 154 13.36 26.31 4.57
N THR A 155 12.95 27.08 5.58
CA THR A 155 13.16 26.73 6.98
C THR A 155 12.31 25.53 7.37
N TRP A 156 12.69 24.81 8.43
CA TRP A 156 11.96 23.60 8.85
C TRP A 156 10.47 23.86 9.07
N ILE A 157 10.13 24.98 9.73
CA ILE A 157 8.74 25.36 10.00
C ILE A 157 7.95 25.62 8.72
N VAL A 158 8.53 26.34 7.75
CA VAL A 158 7.89 26.63 6.46
C VAL A 158 7.76 25.36 5.64
N SER A 159 8.79 24.50 5.61
CA SER A 159 8.73 23.20 4.96
C SER A 159 7.63 22.30 5.53
N ARG A 160 7.43 22.31 6.85
CA ARG A 160 6.33 21.59 7.50
C ARG A 160 4.97 22.10 7.04
N ASP A 161 4.80 23.41 7.02
CA ASP A 161 3.54 24.03 6.61
C ASP A 161 3.25 23.76 5.12
N ILE A 162 4.28 23.74 4.26
CA ILE A 162 4.16 23.35 2.85
C ILE A 162 3.66 21.90 2.73
N CYS A 163 4.29 20.94 3.40
CA CYS A 163 3.85 19.54 3.32
C CYS A 163 2.44 19.35 3.88
N ASN A 164 2.12 19.98 5.01
CA ASN A 164 0.79 19.86 5.63
C ASN A 164 -0.33 20.56 4.84
N ALA A 165 0.03 21.49 3.94
CA ALA A 165 -0.92 22.09 3.00
C ALA A 165 -1.22 21.20 1.79
N LEU A 166 -0.42 20.16 1.54
CA LEU A 166 -0.70 19.14 0.52
C LEU A 166 -1.66 18.07 1.07
N LEU A 167 -2.28 17.31 0.17
CA LEU A 167 -3.32 16.33 0.49
C LEU A 167 -2.85 15.27 1.51
N ASN A 168 -3.29 15.40 2.77
CA ASN A 168 -2.97 14.48 3.89
C ASN A 168 -1.49 14.11 3.94
N SER A 169 -0.61 15.08 3.69
CA SER A 169 0.82 14.86 3.65
C SER A 169 1.52 15.55 4.82
N HIS A 170 2.75 15.15 5.10
CA HIS A 170 3.58 15.70 6.15
C HIS A 170 5.06 15.61 5.79
N LEU A 171 5.92 16.17 6.65
CA LEU A 171 7.37 16.00 6.54
C LEU A 171 7.75 14.52 6.64
N LEU A 172 8.79 14.14 5.90
CA LEU A 172 9.36 12.80 5.90
C LEU A 172 9.65 12.24 7.31
N ILE A 173 9.12 11.07 7.61
CA ILE A 173 9.47 10.19 8.71
C ILE A 173 10.29 9.02 8.13
N ILE A 174 11.21 8.48 8.93
CA ILE A 174 11.96 7.27 8.57
C ILE A 174 11.74 6.25 9.68
N ASP A 175 10.77 5.35 9.46
CA ASP A 175 10.29 4.43 10.49
C ASP A 175 11.23 3.23 10.70
N ASP A 176 11.90 2.79 9.63
CA ASP A 176 12.77 1.62 9.63
C ASP A 176 13.93 1.68 8.61
N SER A 177 14.76 0.64 8.61
CA SER A 177 15.92 0.53 7.72
C SER A 177 15.57 0.31 6.25
N ASN A 178 14.41 -0.30 5.94
CA ASN A 178 13.98 -0.51 4.56
C ASN A 178 13.55 0.81 3.93
N GLU A 179 12.79 1.61 4.69
CA GLU A 179 12.42 2.97 4.29
C GLU A 179 13.66 3.85 4.11
N HIS A 180 14.61 3.81 5.05
CA HIS A 180 15.90 4.50 4.89
C HIS A 180 16.59 4.10 3.57
N HIS A 181 16.68 2.81 3.27
CA HIS A 181 17.35 2.31 2.07
C HIS A 181 16.70 2.81 0.77
N VAL A 182 15.36 2.77 0.72
CA VAL A 182 14.58 3.26 -0.42
C VAL A 182 14.73 4.77 -0.59
N LEU A 183 14.62 5.52 0.50
CA LEU A 183 14.75 6.98 0.49
C LEU A 183 16.12 7.43 0.03
N SER A 184 17.18 6.77 0.51
CA SER A 184 18.55 7.05 0.08
C SER A 184 18.70 6.92 -1.44
N SER A 185 18.21 5.82 -1.99
CA SER A 185 18.28 5.54 -3.43
C SER A 185 17.41 6.51 -4.24
N TYR A 186 16.20 6.80 -3.77
CA TYR A 186 15.27 7.72 -4.42
C TYR A 186 15.80 9.16 -4.45
N LEU A 187 16.29 9.65 -3.30
CA LEU A 187 16.82 11.00 -3.17
C LEU A 187 18.15 11.19 -3.92
N TYR A 188 19.00 10.16 -3.96
CA TYR A 188 20.23 10.16 -4.75
C TYR A 188 19.93 10.35 -6.24
N ASN A 189 18.95 9.61 -6.79
CA ASN A 189 18.55 9.73 -8.20
C ASN A 189 17.96 11.10 -8.55
N LYS A 190 17.51 11.86 -7.55
CA LYS A 190 17.01 13.21 -7.73
C LYS A 190 18.08 14.30 -7.54
N ASN A 191 19.34 13.92 -7.26
CA ASN A 191 20.49 14.81 -7.06
C ASN A 191 20.31 15.83 -5.93
N PHE A 192 19.78 15.41 -4.78
CA PHE A 192 19.68 16.28 -3.61
C PHE A 192 20.83 16.04 -2.64
N LEU A 193 21.16 17.07 -1.86
CA LEU A 193 22.21 17.00 -0.85
C LEU A 193 21.63 16.72 0.54
N MET A 194 20.60 17.48 0.92
CA MET A 194 19.97 17.41 2.24
C MET A 194 18.48 17.70 2.12
N VAL A 195 17.66 16.96 2.87
CA VAL A 195 16.22 17.22 2.98
C VAL A 195 15.80 17.32 4.44
N TRP A 196 14.85 18.20 4.72
CA TRP A 196 14.19 18.22 6.02
C TRP A 196 13.39 16.94 6.27
N THR A 197 13.45 16.47 7.51
CA THR A 197 12.58 15.41 8.04
C THR A 197 11.62 15.99 9.07
N ALA A 198 10.64 15.21 9.53
CA ALA A 198 9.75 15.57 10.62
C ALA A 198 10.45 15.67 11.99
N GLY A 199 11.75 15.39 12.06
CA GLY A 199 12.50 15.25 13.29
C GLY A 199 12.75 16.58 13.99
N PHE A 200 12.40 16.65 15.27
CA PHE A 200 12.53 17.83 16.11
C PHE A 200 13.02 17.48 17.52
N ARG A 201 13.84 18.34 18.14
CA ARG A 201 14.35 18.17 19.50
C ARG A 201 13.32 18.71 20.50
N SER A 202 12.76 17.82 21.31
CA SER A 202 11.86 18.16 22.41
C SER A 202 12.58 18.10 23.76
N TYR A 203 11.95 18.65 24.80
CA TYR A 203 12.49 18.73 26.15
C TYR A 203 11.44 18.28 27.18
N ILE A 204 11.76 17.28 27.98
CA ILE A 204 10.97 16.86 29.15
C ILE A 204 11.90 16.92 30.37
N ASN A 205 11.51 17.70 31.38
CA ASN A 205 12.25 17.82 32.64
C ASN A 205 13.75 18.15 32.46
N ARG A 206 14.08 19.04 31.50
CA ARG A 206 15.46 19.43 31.12
C ARG A 206 16.28 18.35 30.40
N THR A 207 15.70 17.18 30.13
CA THR A 207 16.30 16.17 29.26
C THR A 207 15.83 16.41 27.84
N SER A 208 16.78 16.57 26.90
CA SER A 208 16.45 16.69 25.47
C SER A 208 16.44 15.34 24.79
N PHE A 209 15.49 15.14 23.87
CA PHE A 209 15.42 13.95 23.01
C PHE A 209 14.79 14.36 21.67
N PHE A 210 15.03 13.56 20.63
CA PHE A 210 14.40 13.79 19.33
C PHE A 210 13.09 13.02 19.22
N ILE A 211 12.11 13.64 18.57
CA ILE A 211 10.79 13.10 18.25
C ILE A 211 10.50 13.35 16.78
N TRP A 212 9.59 12.56 16.22
CA TRP A 212 8.91 12.92 14.99
C TRP A 212 7.74 13.86 15.31
N GLN A 213 7.64 14.96 14.57
CA GLN A 213 6.54 15.91 14.66
C GLN A 213 5.99 16.23 13.25
N PRO A 214 5.34 15.25 12.58
CA PRO A 214 4.82 15.42 11.21
C PRO A 214 3.76 16.52 11.13
N TYR A 215 2.89 16.60 12.15
CA TYR A 215 1.81 17.57 12.25
C TYR A 215 1.91 18.39 13.53
N PRO A 216 1.39 19.64 13.55
CA PRO A 216 1.27 20.40 14.79
C PRO A 216 0.51 19.60 15.87
N GLY A 217 1.17 19.39 17.02
CA GLY A 217 0.60 18.67 18.16
C GLY A 217 0.54 17.15 18.02
N LYS A 218 1.03 16.57 16.92
CA LYS A 218 1.22 15.10 16.81
C LYS A 218 2.70 14.79 16.95
N GLU A 219 3.02 14.04 17.99
CA GLU A 219 4.40 13.70 18.34
C GLU A 219 4.52 12.19 18.52
N SER A 220 5.60 11.60 18.01
CA SER A 220 5.93 10.19 18.22
C SER A 220 7.43 10.01 18.48
N PRO A 221 7.83 8.98 19.25
CA PRO A 221 9.24 8.69 19.47
C PRO A 221 9.90 8.22 18.16
N ILE A 222 11.18 8.54 18.00
CA ILE A 222 11.99 8.02 16.90
C ILE A 222 12.39 6.57 17.22
N SER A 223 11.84 5.61 16.47
CA SER A 223 12.16 4.18 16.57
C SER A 223 13.42 3.78 15.82
N TYR A 224 13.67 4.42 14.68
CA TYR A 224 14.82 4.18 13.82
C TYR A 224 15.62 5.46 13.62
N TYR A 225 16.94 5.36 13.74
CA TYR A 225 17.83 6.48 13.50
C TYR A 225 19.17 6.02 12.94
N SER A 226 19.81 6.92 12.20
CA SER A 226 21.11 6.67 11.58
C SER A 226 21.97 7.93 11.69
N TRP A 227 22.34 8.32 12.91
CA TRP A 227 23.06 9.58 13.14
C TRP A 227 24.46 9.60 12.53
N TRP A 228 24.87 10.76 12.03
CA TRP A 228 26.26 11.07 11.71
C TRP A 228 26.99 11.57 12.95
N ASN A 229 28.20 11.06 13.24
CA ASN A 229 29.11 11.52 14.30
C ASN A 229 28.43 11.83 15.65
N ASP A 230 27.59 10.92 16.15
CA ASP A 230 26.84 11.10 17.40
C ASP A 230 25.97 12.38 17.43
N GLY A 231 25.43 12.82 16.29
CA GLY A 231 24.67 14.08 16.15
C GLY A 231 23.56 14.28 17.19
N ALA A 232 22.96 13.20 17.69
CA ALA A 232 22.02 13.27 18.81
C ALA A 232 22.59 13.95 20.08
N ASN A 233 23.87 13.71 20.36
CA ASN A 233 24.58 14.09 21.58
C ASN A 233 25.23 15.48 21.49
N LEU A 234 25.25 16.12 20.32
CA LEU A 234 25.78 17.47 20.19
C LEU A 234 24.83 18.46 20.88
N VAL A 235 25.22 18.91 22.08
CA VAL A 235 24.45 19.83 22.95
C VAL A 235 24.48 21.27 22.42
N ASN A 236 24.40 21.46 21.11
CA ASN A 236 24.15 22.77 20.55
C ASN A 236 22.65 23.04 20.64
N LEU A 237 22.25 23.85 21.63
CA LEU A 237 20.84 24.17 21.94
C LEU A 237 20.07 24.80 20.76
N ASN A 238 20.78 25.23 19.72
CA ASN A 238 20.18 25.82 18.51
C ASN A 238 19.93 24.78 17.40
N MET A 239 20.51 23.58 17.47
CA MET A 239 20.37 22.53 16.45
C MET A 239 19.26 21.54 16.83
N ASN A 240 18.02 21.99 16.64
CA ASN A 240 16.81 21.31 17.10
C ASN A 240 16.04 20.58 16.00
N CYS A 241 16.48 20.58 14.75
CA CYS A 241 15.77 19.94 13.64
C CYS A 241 16.64 18.88 12.97
N ILE A 242 16.04 17.84 12.39
CA ILE A 242 16.77 16.75 11.72
C ILE A 242 16.71 16.92 10.20
N VAL A 243 17.89 16.88 9.57
CA VAL A 243 18.03 16.70 8.12
C VAL A 243 18.48 15.28 7.81
N PHE A 244 18.06 14.77 6.66
CA PHE A 244 18.64 13.59 6.05
C PHE A 244 19.67 14.02 5.01
N VAL A 245 20.93 13.66 5.22
CA VAL A 245 22.07 14.01 4.36
C VAL A 245 22.36 12.84 3.44
N ILE A 246 22.17 13.06 2.14
CA ILE A 246 22.11 12.01 1.13
C ILE A 246 23.51 11.47 0.82
N GLU A 247 24.52 12.34 0.72
CA GLU A 247 25.91 11.97 0.40
C GLU A 247 26.50 10.98 1.41
N ILE A 248 26.23 11.20 2.69
CA ILE A 248 26.70 10.33 3.78
C ILE A 248 25.66 9.27 4.17
N ASN A 249 24.45 9.35 3.61
CA ASN A 249 23.33 8.47 3.90
C ASN A 249 22.99 8.36 5.40
N ARG A 250 22.94 9.51 6.08
CA ARG A 250 22.78 9.61 7.55
C ARG A 250 21.93 10.82 7.93
N MET A 251 21.44 10.82 9.16
CA MET A 251 20.71 11.92 9.79
C MET A 251 21.68 12.83 10.53
N GLU A 252 21.42 14.13 10.49
CA GLU A 252 22.18 15.14 11.22
C GLU A 252 21.22 16.15 11.84
N ASN A 253 21.56 16.68 13.02
CA ASN A 253 20.84 17.79 13.61
C ASN A 253 21.33 19.13 13.04
N ASN A 254 20.42 20.01 12.68
CA ASN A 254 20.72 21.30 12.07
C ASN A 254 19.92 22.44 12.73
N TYR A 255 20.33 23.67 12.46
CA TYR A 255 19.60 24.86 12.86
C TYR A 255 18.28 24.93 12.09
N CYS A 256 17.15 24.96 12.80
CA CYS A 256 15.82 24.94 12.18
C CYS A 256 15.54 26.13 11.23
N GLY A 257 16.30 27.22 11.37
CA GLY A 257 16.23 28.39 10.49
C GLY A 257 17.14 28.31 9.26
N SER A 258 17.90 27.23 9.07
CA SER A 258 18.61 26.95 7.81
C SER A 258 17.62 26.70 6.68
N SER A 259 18.04 26.90 5.43
CA SER A 259 17.20 26.64 4.26
C SER A 259 17.61 25.35 3.58
N PHE A 260 16.74 24.34 3.59
CA PHE A 260 16.91 23.08 2.86
C PHE A 260 15.63 22.73 2.12
N SER A 261 15.75 21.84 1.12
CA SER A 261 14.57 21.28 0.46
C SER A 261 13.85 20.30 1.37
N VAL A 262 12.67 19.86 0.95
CA VAL A 262 11.84 18.97 1.75
C VAL A 262 11.24 17.87 0.90
N LEU A 263 11.20 16.67 1.47
CA LEU A 263 10.41 15.56 0.95
C LEU A 263 9.15 15.43 1.80
N CYS A 264 7.99 15.60 1.17
CA CYS A 264 6.70 15.36 1.80
C CYS A 264 6.28 13.91 1.54
N GLU A 265 5.63 13.29 2.50
CA GLU A 265 5.05 11.95 2.36
C GLU A 265 3.57 11.96 2.73
N ILE A 266 2.80 11.01 2.21
CA ILE A 266 1.38 10.86 2.54
C ILE A 266 1.22 9.80 3.62
N ASP A 267 0.35 10.11 4.58
CA ASP A 267 -0.28 9.12 5.44
C ASP A 267 -1.11 8.19 4.56
N VAL A 268 -0.51 7.09 4.10
CA VAL A 268 -1.27 6.02 3.46
C VAL A 268 -2.17 5.48 4.55
N ILE A 269 -3.44 5.90 4.54
CA ILE A 269 -4.46 5.35 5.42
C ILE A 269 -4.38 3.86 5.18
N ALA A 270 -3.87 3.12 6.16
CA ALA A 270 -3.95 1.68 6.15
C ALA A 270 -5.45 1.41 6.00
N GLU A 271 -5.88 0.92 4.83
CA GLU A 271 -7.24 0.43 4.62
C GLU A 271 -7.44 -0.86 5.44
N ASP A 272 -7.11 -0.83 6.73
CA ASP A 272 -7.69 -1.68 7.73
C ASP A 272 -9.08 -1.11 7.99
N LEU A 273 -10.07 -1.47 7.15
CA LEU A 273 -11.52 -1.53 7.45
C LEU A 273 -12.44 -1.49 6.22
N PHE A 274 -11.99 -1.88 5.02
CA PHE A 274 -12.93 -2.52 4.10
C PHE A 274 -12.99 -4.02 4.41
N THR A 275 -13.53 -4.37 5.57
CA THR A 275 -14.17 -5.67 5.75
C THR A 275 -15.37 -5.68 4.81
N PHE A 276 -15.15 -5.99 3.53
CA PHE A 276 -16.24 -6.47 2.70
C PHE A 276 -16.74 -7.74 3.38
N GLU A 277 -17.92 -7.67 3.99
CA GLU A 277 -18.64 -8.89 4.37
C GLU A 277 -18.65 -9.79 3.13
N PRO A 278 -18.19 -11.05 3.25
CA PRO A 278 -18.31 -11.97 2.14
C PRO A 278 -19.81 -12.12 1.85
N ASP A 279 -20.25 -11.51 0.76
CA ASP A 279 -21.59 -11.75 0.24
C ASP A 279 -21.77 -13.27 0.12
N SER A 280 -22.79 -13.77 0.82
CA SER A 280 -23.14 -15.17 0.96
C SER A 280 -23.71 -15.76 -0.35
N CYS A 281 -23.01 -15.58 -1.46
CA CYS A 281 -23.31 -16.18 -2.76
C CYS A 281 -22.31 -17.30 -3.08
N LEU A 282 -22.06 -18.19 -2.13
CA LEU A 282 -21.37 -19.46 -2.40
C LEU A 282 -21.97 -20.60 -1.56
N SER A 283 -23.22 -20.95 -1.89
CA SER A 283 -23.83 -22.20 -1.45
C SER A 283 -24.36 -23.01 -2.64
N THR A 284 -23.58 -23.13 -3.72
CA THR A 284 -23.74 -24.24 -4.68
C THR A 284 -22.49 -24.41 -5.55
N ALA A 285 -21.42 -24.94 -4.96
CA ALA A 285 -20.34 -25.58 -5.72
C ALA A 285 -20.00 -26.91 -5.04
N ARG A 286 -20.72 -27.95 -5.43
CA ARG A 286 -20.31 -29.33 -5.16
C ARG A 286 -19.11 -29.66 -6.03
N HIS A 287 -18.10 -30.18 -5.37
CA HIS A 287 -17.13 -31.18 -5.84
C HIS A 287 -16.05 -30.79 -6.87
N LEU A 288 -14.83 -31.14 -6.44
CA LEU A 288 -13.58 -31.39 -7.16
C LEU A 288 -12.71 -30.17 -7.44
N ASN A 289 -11.77 -29.91 -6.52
CA ASN A 289 -10.35 -30.11 -6.82
C ASN A 289 -9.53 -30.22 -5.52
N HIS A 290 -8.78 -31.32 -5.40
CA HIS A 290 -7.70 -31.48 -4.45
C HIS A 290 -6.61 -30.46 -4.80
N TYR A 291 -6.38 -29.47 -3.93
CA TYR A 291 -5.13 -28.73 -3.91
C TYR A 291 -4.30 -29.24 -2.74
N THR A 292 -3.13 -29.79 -3.05
CA THR A 292 -2.11 -30.13 -2.05
C THR A 292 -1.35 -28.85 -1.74
N ILE A 293 -1.63 -28.26 -0.58
CA ILE A 293 -0.77 -27.22 -0.02
C ILE A 293 0.48 -27.93 0.50
N VAL A 294 1.59 -27.81 -0.22
CA VAL A 294 2.90 -28.23 0.28
C VAL A 294 3.37 -27.14 1.23
N LEU A 295 3.16 -27.37 2.53
CA LEU A 295 3.80 -26.57 3.56
C LEU A 295 5.33 -26.83 3.49
N PRO A 296 6.18 -25.80 3.52
CA PRO A 296 7.61 -26.00 3.58
C PRO A 296 7.97 -26.72 4.89
N ASN A 297 8.76 -27.79 4.76
CA ASN A 297 9.35 -28.51 5.88
C ASN A 297 10.17 -27.55 6.75
N THR A 298 9.63 -27.18 7.91
CA THR A 298 10.39 -26.55 8.99
C THR A 298 11.16 -27.62 9.74
N SER A 299 12.27 -28.05 9.16
CA SER A 299 13.26 -28.88 9.86
C SER A 299 14.66 -28.40 9.51
N GLN A 300 15.14 -27.38 10.22
CA GLN A 300 16.54 -27.18 10.65
C GLN A 300 16.72 -25.76 11.21
N PHE A 301 16.35 -25.56 12.47
CA PHE A 301 17.05 -24.60 13.31
C PHE A 301 17.26 -25.26 14.68
N GLY A 302 18.47 -25.75 14.89
CA GLY A 302 18.94 -26.14 16.21
C GLY A 302 19.25 -24.88 17.00
N TYR A 303 18.50 -24.65 18.08
CA TYR A 303 18.89 -23.76 19.15
C TYR A 303 18.70 -24.47 20.49
N ASN A 304 19.83 -24.68 21.17
CA ASN A 304 19.89 -25.01 22.59
C ASN A 304 19.51 -23.76 23.38
N GLY A 305 18.51 -23.85 24.25
CA GLY A 305 18.16 -22.76 25.16
C GLY A 305 16.90 -23.01 25.97
N LEU A 306 17.09 -23.53 27.19
CA LEU A 306 16.23 -23.39 28.38
C LEU A 306 14.70 -23.44 28.19
N ARG A 307 14.15 -24.62 28.46
CA ARG A 307 12.72 -24.82 28.75
C ARG A 307 12.36 -24.21 30.11
N HIS A 308 11.55 -23.16 30.13
CA HIS A 308 10.63 -22.90 31.23
C HIS A 308 9.33 -23.65 30.96
N ILE A 309 9.02 -24.60 31.85
CA ILE A 309 7.76 -25.33 31.89
C ILE A 309 6.76 -24.45 32.65
N LEU A 310 5.71 -23.99 31.99
CA LEU A 310 4.50 -23.47 32.63
C LEU A 310 3.44 -24.57 32.59
N LEU A 311 3.21 -25.18 33.75
CA LEU A 311 2.06 -26.05 34.02
C LEU A 311 0.84 -25.15 34.26
N VAL A 312 -0.18 -25.25 33.41
CA VAL A 312 -1.52 -24.74 33.72
C VAL A 312 -2.34 -25.94 34.17
N ASN A 313 -2.62 -25.98 35.48
CA ASN A 313 -3.55 -26.92 36.07
C ASN A 313 -4.98 -26.52 35.68
N SER A 314 -5.71 -27.50 35.15
CA SER A 314 -7.17 -27.48 35.05
C SER A 314 -7.75 -28.01 36.36
N GLU A 315 -8.56 -27.21 37.06
CA GLU A 315 -9.51 -27.73 38.04
C GLU A 315 -10.86 -26.99 37.94
N ILE A 316 -11.90 -27.82 37.73
CA ILE A 316 -13.36 -27.65 37.86
C ILE A 316 -14.05 -26.73 36.85
#